data_AF-A0A182SPV3-F1
#
_entry.id   AF-A0A182SPV3-F1
#
_cell.length_a   1.000
_cell.length_b   1.000
_cell.length_c   1.000
_cell.angle_alpha   90.00
_cell.angle_beta   90.00
_cell.angle_gamma   90.00
#
_symmetry.space_group_name_H-M   'P 1'
#
loop_
_entity.id
_entity.type
_entity.pdbx_description
1 polymer ?
#
loop_
_entity_poly.entity_id
_entity_poly.type
_entity_poly.pdbx_seq_one_letter_code
_entity_poly.pdbx_strand_id
1 'polypeptide(L)'
;MKTPEWMKTKEYWDKDFETRYEKLQKDPKRPPLKIVVVPHSHNDPGWLKTFVNYFQSDSRQILNLAVTKMPEYSNMSFIWSEISFLQLWWDQAHPTKQRVSERSVPSGLCQLLLALVLFSAIYVPSLICDMNR
;
A
#
# COMPACT_ATOMS: atom_id res chain seq x y z
N MET A 1 -17.81 -0.32 31.03
CA MET A 1 -18.30 -0.65 29.67
C MET A 1 -18.15 -2.16 29.50
N LYS A 2 -19.24 -2.93 29.30
CA LYS A 2 -19.14 -4.39 29.16
C LYS A 2 -18.56 -4.72 27.77
N THR A 3 -17.51 -5.52 27.72
CA THR A 3 -16.99 -6.04 26.45
C THR A 3 -18.04 -6.93 25.79
N PRO A 4 -18.28 -6.75 24.47
CA PRO A 4 -19.20 -7.60 23.72
C PRO A 4 -18.80 -9.08 23.79
N GLU A 5 -19.78 -9.99 23.79
CA GLU A 5 -19.55 -11.43 24.00
C GLU A 5 -18.61 -12.05 22.95
N TRP A 6 -18.71 -11.62 21.69
CA TRP A 6 -17.83 -12.05 20.60
C TRP A 6 -16.35 -11.70 20.82
N MET A 7 -16.07 -10.68 21.64
CA MET A 7 -14.71 -10.27 21.98
C MET A 7 -14.08 -11.19 23.05
N LYS A 8 -14.91 -11.97 23.77
CA LYS A 8 -14.46 -12.90 24.81
C LYS A 8 -14.08 -14.26 24.24
N THR A 9 -14.83 -14.75 23.25
CA THR A 9 -14.61 -16.06 22.64
C THR A 9 -13.47 -16.07 21.62
N LYS A 10 -13.05 -14.89 21.12
CA LYS A 10 -12.13 -14.74 19.98
C LYS A 10 -12.61 -15.46 18.71
N GLU A 11 -13.90 -15.79 18.64
CA GLU A 11 -14.54 -16.37 17.47
C GLU A 11 -15.10 -15.23 16.63
N TYR A 12 -14.38 -14.89 15.56
CA TYR A 12 -14.77 -13.82 14.62
C TYR A 12 -15.75 -14.31 13.55
N TRP A 13 -15.84 -15.63 13.38
CA TRP A 13 -16.72 -16.29 12.44
C TRP A 13 -17.63 -17.25 13.21
N ASP A 14 -18.93 -16.97 13.23
CA ASP A 14 -19.92 -17.74 13.96
C ASP A 14 -21.09 -18.17 13.05
N LYS A 15 -21.99 -18.98 13.61
CA LYS A 15 -23.15 -19.49 12.87
C LYS A 15 -24.12 -18.38 12.44
N ASP A 16 -24.23 -17.32 13.23
CA ASP A 16 -25.11 -16.20 12.93
C ASP A 16 -24.59 -15.40 11.73
N PHE A 17 -23.27 -15.19 11.66
CA PHE A 17 -22.58 -14.59 10.53
C PHE A 17 -22.74 -15.43 9.27
N GLU A 18 -22.51 -16.74 9.35
CA GLU A 18 -22.65 -17.67 8.22
C GLU A 18 -24.09 -17.67 7.67
N THR A 19 -25.07 -17.81 8.57
CA THR A 19 -26.51 -17.82 8.19
C THR A 19 -26.91 -16.52 7.49
N ARG A 20 -26.41 -15.38 7.98
CA ARG A 20 -26.64 -14.07 7.35
C ARG A 20 -25.95 -13.97 5.98
N TYR A 21 -24.71 -14.45 5.86
CA TYR A 21 -23.98 -14.46 4.60
C TYR A 21 -24.71 -15.29 3.53
N GLU A 22 -25.10 -16.53 3.86
CA GLU A 22 -25.84 -17.40 2.93
C GLU A 22 -27.16 -16.78 2.46
N LYS A 23 -27.92 -16.17 3.40
CA LYS A 23 -29.19 -15.51 3.07
C LYS A 23 -28.98 -14.35 2.09
N LEU A 24 -27.93 -13.56 2.30
CA LEU A 24 -27.59 -12.42 1.43
C LEU A 24 -27.03 -12.86 0.07
N GLN A 25 -26.32 -13.99 0.03
CA GLN A 25 -25.78 -14.56 -1.21
C GLN A 25 -26.90 -15.09 -2.12
N LYS A 26 -27.97 -15.65 -1.54
CA LYS A 26 -29.13 -16.21 -2.25
C LYS A 26 -30.15 -15.15 -2.70
N ASP A 27 -29.97 -13.88 -2.34
CA ASP A 27 -30.93 -12.80 -2.68
C ASP A 27 -30.79 -12.37 -4.16
N PRO A 28 -31.80 -12.65 -5.02
CA PRO A 28 -31.74 -12.31 -6.44
C PRO A 28 -31.79 -10.80 -6.72
N LYS A 29 -32.15 -9.96 -5.74
CA LYS A 29 -32.14 -8.49 -5.89
C LYS A 29 -30.75 -7.89 -5.70
N ARG A 30 -29.79 -8.66 -5.16
CA ARG A 30 -28.45 -8.16 -4.85
C ARG A 30 -27.57 -8.17 -6.10
N PRO A 31 -26.84 -7.08 -6.40
CA PRO A 31 -25.87 -7.11 -7.49
C PRO A 31 -24.74 -8.11 -7.20
N PRO A 32 -24.09 -8.66 -8.25
CA PRO A 32 -22.92 -9.51 -8.08
C PRO A 32 -21.85 -8.84 -7.20
N LEU A 33 -21.24 -9.61 -6.30
CA LEU A 33 -20.18 -9.11 -5.42
C LEU A 33 -18.97 -8.71 -6.27
N LYS A 34 -18.65 -7.42 -6.28
CA LYS A 34 -17.42 -6.90 -6.87
C LYS A 34 -16.30 -7.00 -5.84
N ILE A 35 -15.33 -7.86 -6.11
CA ILE A 35 -14.13 -8.03 -5.28
C ILE A 35 -13.00 -7.22 -5.91
N VAL A 36 -12.41 -6.30 -5.15
CA VAL A 36 -11.21 -5.56 -5.55
C VAL A 36 -10.08 -6.00 -4.63
N VAL A 37 -9.10 -6.71 -5.19
CA VAL A 37 -7.91 -7.14 -4.46
C VAL A 37 -6.86 -6.05 -4.59
N VAL A 38 -6.36 -5.58 -3.46
CA VAL A 38 -5.42 -4.46 -3.41
C VAL A 38 -4.14 -4.89 -2.70
N PRO A 39 -3.11 -5.28 -3.47
CA PRO A 39 -1.79 -5.57 -2.92
C PRO A 39 -1.19 -4.34 -2.23
N HIS A 40 -0.65 -4.54 -1.03
CA HIS A 40 0.06 -3.51 -0.26
C HIS A 40 1.19 -4.14 0.56
N SER A 41 2.11 -3.32 1.04
CA SER A 41 3.15 -3.72 1.98
C SER A 41 3.28 -2.66 3.06
N HIS A 42 3.07 -3.05 4.31
CA HIS A 42 3.30 -2.18 5.47
C HIS A 42 4.78 -2.19 5.83
N ASN A 43 5.38 -1.01 5.95
CA ASN A 43 6.81 -0.86 6.19
C ASN A 43 7.05 0.12 7.33
N ASP A 44 7.27 -0.40 8.54
CA ASP A 44 7.52 0.44 9.71
C ASP A 44 8.87 1.19 9.60
N PRO A 45 8.89 2.53 9.68
CA PRO A 45 10.11 3.33 9.64
C PRO A 45 10.84 3.31 11.00
N GLY A 46 11.08 2.12 11.53
CA GLY A 46 11.63 1.90 12.86
C GLY A 46 10.62 1.23 13.79
N TRP A 47 10.91 -0.02 14.16
CA TRP A 47 10.15 -0.80 15.13
C TRP A 47 11.08 -1.79 15.84
N LEU A 48 11.23 -3.00 15.31
CA LEU A 48 12.21 -3.99 15.81
C LEU A 48 13.62 -3.75 15.26
N LYS A 49 13.71 -3.26 14.01
CA LYS A 49 14.97 -2.81 13.39
C LYS A 49 14.95 -1.28 13.26
N THR A 50 16.13 -0.69 13.05
CA THR A 50 16.25 0.72 12.70
C THR A 50 15.73 0.97 11.28
N PHE A 51 15.36 2.21 10.98
CA PHE A 51 14.94 2.64 9.65
C PHE A 51 15.90 2.18 8.54
N VAL A 52 17.21 2.45 8.70
CA VAL A 52 18.22 2.07 7.70
C VAL A 52 18.32 0.55 7.54
N ASN A 53 18.23 -0.21 8.63
CA ASN A 53 18.31 -1.67 8.57
C ASN A 53 17.10 -2.27 7.85
N TYR A 54 15.88 -1.77 8.13
CA TYR A 54 14.68 -2.16 7.37
C TYR A 54 14.80 -1.81 5.89
N PHE A 55 15.32 -0.63 5.57
CA PHE A 55 15.51 -0.24 4.18
C PHE A 55 16.47 -1.19 3.45
N GLN A 56 17.63 -1.47 4.04
CA GLN A 56 18.67 -2.27 3.40
C GLN A 56 18.28 -3.75 3.25
N SER A 57 17.62 -4.33 4.25
CA SER A 57 17.24 -5.73 4.22
C SER A 57 15.95 -5.98 3.45
N ASP A 58 14.93 -5.11 3.61
CA ASP A 58 13.55 -5.43 3.23
C ASP A 58 13.01 -4.42 2.20
N SER A 59 12.78 -3.17 2.59
CA SER A 59 12.01 -2.19 1.79
C SER A 59 12.62 -1.90 0.42
N ARG A 60 13.95 -1.82 0.32
CA ARG A 60 14.64 -1.61 -0.97
C ARG A 60 14.35 -2.74 -1.96
N GLN A 61 14.30 -3.99 -1.47
CA GLN A 61 14.02 -5.14 -2.33
C GLN A 61 12.57 -5.13 -2.81
N ILE A 62 11.63 -4.81 -1.92
CA ILE A 62 10.20 -4.71 -2.24
C ILE A 62 9.97 -3.66 -3.34
N LEU A 63 10.52 -2.45 -3.17
CA LEU A 63 10.40 -1.38 -4.17
C LEU A 63 11.07 -1.74 -5.50
N ASN A 64 12.23 -2.38 -5.46
CA ASN A 64 12.90 -2.85 -6.67
C ASN A 64 12.08 -3.90 -7.43
N LEU A 65 11.45 -4.84 -6.71
CA LEU A 65 10.62 -5.87 -7.30
C LEU A 65 9.34 -5.26 -7.89
N ALA A 66 8.67 -4.39 -7.12
CA ALA A 66 7.48 -3.67 -7.58
C ALA A 66 7.75 -2.95 -8.90
N VAL A 67 8.77 -2.09 -8.96
CA VAL A 67 9.08 -1.33 -10.18
C VAL A 67 9.47 -2.22 -11.37
N THR A 68 10.05 -3.39 -11.11
CA THR A 68 10.44 -4.33 -12.18
C THR A 68 9.26 -5.16 -12.68
N LYS A 69 8.37 -5.59 -11.79
CA LYS A 69 7.25 -6.49 -12.12
C LYS A 69 5.99 -5.78 -12.58
N MET A 70 5.76 -4.56 -12.13
CA MET A 70 4.57 -3.80 -12.50
C MET A 70 4.38 -3.62 -14.02
N PRO A 71 5.43 -3.36 -14.83
CA PRO A 71 5.29 -3.32 -16.28
C PRO A 71 4.94 -4.68 -16.93
N GLU A 72 5.31 -5.80 -16.28
CA GLU A 72 4.97 -7.15 -16.77
C GLU A 72 3.48 -7.47 -16.55
N TYR A 73 2.83 -6.82 -15.56
CA TYR A 73 1.44 -7.06 -15.19
C TYR A 73 0.59 -5.79 -15.30
N SER A 74 0.15 -5.46 -16.52
CA SER A 74 -0.61 -4.24 -16.84
C SER A 74 -2.00 -4.10 -16.18
N ASN A 75 -2.45 -5.08 -15.41
CA ASN A 75 -3.71 -5.01 -14.65
C ASN A 75 -3.47 -5.09 -13.13
N MET A 76 -2.20 -5.17 -12.71
CA MET A 76 -1.84 -5.23 -11.30
C MET A 76 -1.75 -3.82 -10.73
N SER A 77 -2.22 -3.66 -9.50
CA SER A 77 -1.98 -2.46 -8.70
C SER A 77 -1.19 -2.81 -7.46
N PHE A 78 -0.42 -1.87 -6.95
CA PHE A 78 0.32 -2.02 -5.71
C PHE A 78 0.39 -0.70 -4.96
N ILE A 79 -0.01 -0.73 -3.69
CA ILE A 79 0.00 0.42 -2.80
C ILE A 79 1.26 0.42 -1.95
N TRP A 80 1.92 1.58 -1.92
CA TRP A 80 3.01 1.89 -1.02
C TRP A 80 2.68 3.17 -0.24
N SER A 81 2.77 3.12 1.09
CA SER A 81 2.35 4.25 1.94
C SER A 81 3.54 5.06 2.48
N GLU A 82 4.66 4.42 2.78
CA GLU A 82 5.74 5.03 3.57
C GLU A 82 6.75 5.78 2.67
N ILE A 83 6.50 7.07 2.50
CA ILE A 83 7.26 7.97 1.61
C ILE A 83 8.74 8.07 2.02
N SER A 84 9.07 7.97 3.31
CA SER A 84 10.45 8.03 3.79
C SER A 84 11.33 6.95 3.14
N PHE A 85 10.82 5.73 3.04
CA PHE A 85 11.51 4.64 2.34
C PHE A 85 11.51 4.83 0.83
N LEU A 86 10.41 5.36 0.26
CA LEU A 86 10.32 5.62 -1.17
C LEU A 86 11.32 6.69 -1.62
N GLN A 87 11.45 7.78 -0.86
CA GLN A 87 12.42 8.84 -1.11
C GLN A 87 13.85 8.29 -1.04
N LEU A 88 14.17 7.56 0.03
CA LEU A 88 15.49 6.96 0.20
C LEU A 88 15.82 5.95 -0.92
N TRP A 89 14.81 5.21 -1.40
CA TRP A 89 14.95 4.35 -2.57
C TRP A 89 15.17 5.15 -3.84
N TRP A 90 14.40 6.21 -4.06
CA TRP A 90 14.48 7.06 -5.25
C TRP A 90 15.89 7.62 -5.43
N ASP A 91 16.47 8.16 -4.35
CA ASP A 91 17.80 8.76 -4.36
C ASP A 91 18.92 7.76 -4.69
N GLN A 92 18.69 6.46 -4.44
CA GLN A 92 19.64 5.38 -4.69
C GLN A 92 19.32 4.55 -5.94
N ALA A 93 18.14 4.72 -6.53
CA ALA A 93 17.68 3.89 -7.64
C ALA A 93 18.43 4.24 -8.93
N HIS A 94 18.72 3.21 -9.75
CA HIS A 94 19.29 3.44 -11.07
C HIS A 94 18.33 4.29 -11.94
N PRO A 95 18.82 5.23 -12.77
CA PRO A 95 17.97 6.12 -13.59
C PRO A 95 16.97 5.39 -14.50
N THR A 96 17.25 4.13 -14.86
CA THR A 96 16.32 3.27 -15.60
C THR A 96 15.09 2.91 -14.76
N LYS A 97 15.27 2.55 -13.49
CA LYS A 97 14.16 2.19 -12.58
C LYS A 97 13.34 3.42 -12.21
N GLN A 98 13.98 4.57 -12.02
CA GLN A 98 13.30 5.85 -11.82
C GLN A 98 12.33 6.17 -12.97
N ARG A 99 12.81 6.08 -14.23
CA ARG A 99 11.97 6.31 -15.41
C ARG A 99 10.80 5.32 -15.53
N VAL A 100 11.01 4.05 -15.16
CA VAL A 100 9.93 3.06 -15.15
C VAL A 100 8.90 3.40 -14.09
N SER A 101 9.35 3.81 -12.90
CA SER A 101 8.48 4.24 -11.81
C SER A 101 7.65 5.47 -12.21
N GLU A 102 8.26 6.51 -12.79
CA GLU A 102 7.57 7.70 -13.30
C GLU A 102 6.50 7.37 -14.34
N ARG A 103 6.76 6.41 -15.25
CA ARG A 103 5.78 5.97 -16.25
C ARG A 103 4.63 5.14 -15.67
N SER A 104 4.86 4.50 -14.52
CA SER A 104 3.89 3.62 -13.88
C SER A 104 2.89 4.35 -12.99
N VAL A 105 3.19 5.60 -12.59
CA VAL A 105 2.32 6.43 -11.74
C VAL A 105 1.09 6.96 -12.49
N PRO A 106 1.19 7.54 -13.71
CA PRO A 106 0.04 8.06 -14.43
C PRO A 106 -0.90 6.96 -14.97
N SER A 107 -0.40 5.75 -15.19
CA SER A 107 -1.14 4.65 -15.81
C SER A 107 -2.07 3.90 -14.85
N GLY A 108 -2.14 4.29 -13.56
CA GLY A 108 -2.97 3.63 -12.55
C GLY A 108 -2.47 2.25 -12.11
N LEU A 109 -1.37 1.78 -12.72
CA LEU A 109 -0.64 0.55 -12.38
C LEU A 109 -0.04 0.71 -10.99
N CYS A 110 0.91 1.62 -10.81
CA CYS A 110 1.28 2.05 -9.47
C CYS A 110 0.28 3.11 -9.03
N GLN A 111 -0.88 2.68 -8.53
CA GLN A 111 -1.55 3.45 -7.48
C GLN A 111 -0.65 3.36 -6.24
N LEU A 112 0.47 4.08 -6.31
CA LEU A 112 1.19 4.56 -5.15
C LEU A 112 0.15 5.42 -4.43
N LEU A 113 -0.64 4.77 -3.58
CA LEU A 113 -1.59 5.45 -2.74
C LEU A 113 -0.70 6.22 -1.79
N LEU A 114 -0.40 7.45 -2.22
CA LEU A 114 0.10 8.56 -1.43
C LEU A 114 -0.94 8.77 -0.34
N ALA A 115 -0.99 7.85 0.62
CA ALA A 115 -1.60 8.07 1.90
C ALA A 115 -0.86 9.28 2.45
N LEU A 116 -1.51 10.46 2.32
CA LEU A 116 -1.10 11.76 2.84
C LEU A 116 -0.14 12.64 2.01
N VAL A 117 -0.15 12.61 0.67
CA VAL A 117 0.54 13.69 -0.11
C VAL A 117 -0.38 14.48 -1.05
N LEU A 118 -1.68 14.22 -1.07
CA LEU A 118 -2.60 15.18 -1.70
C LEU A 118 -2.78 16.47 -0.87
N PHE A 119 -2.26 16.55 0.36
CA PHE A 119 -2.22 17.80 1.14
C PHE A 119 -0.87 18.54 1.12
N SER A 120 0.20 17.96 0.57
CA SER A 120 1.51 18.63 0.47
C SER A 120 2.09 18.71 -0.95
N ALA A 121 1.60 17.93 -1.92
CA ALA A 121 2.13 17.94 -3.29
C ALA A 121 1.59 19.07 -4.19
N ILE A 122 0.70 19.94 -3.70
CA ILE A 122 0.51 21.25 -4.35
C ILE A 122 1.76 22.15 -4.10
N TYR A 123 2.68 21.75 -3.20
CA TYR A 123 3.75 22.60 -2.68
C TYR A 123 5.19 22.05 -2.78
N VAL A 124 5.51 21.20 -3.77
CA VAL A 124 6.93 20.76 -3.95
C VAL A 124 7.34 20.77 -5.42
N PRO A 125 7.80 21.94 -5.90
CA PRO A 125 9.13 21.98 -6.52
C PRO A 125 10.13 22.88 -5.76
N SER A 126 9.69 23.64 -4.74
CA SER A 126 10.48 24.74 -4.18
C SER A 126 11.17 24.46 -2.84
N LEU A 127 10.84 23.38 -2.13
CA LEU A 127 11.22 23.20 -0.71
C LEU A 127 12.24 22.10 -0.42
N ILE A 128 12.92 21.56 -1.45
CA ILE A 128 14.10 20.70 -1.28
C ILE A 128 15.41 21.50 -1.44
N CYS A 129 15.35 22.80 -1.74
CA CYS A 129 16.53 23.67 -1.85
C CYS A 129 17.02 24.31 -0.55
N ASP A 130 16.38 24.07 0.60
CA ASP A 130 16.70 24.82 1.84
C ASP A 130 16.81 23.92 3.09
N MET A 131 17.46 22.77 2.95
CA MET A 131 17.95 21.96 4.08
C MET A 131 19.48 21.79 4.06
N ASN A 132 20.18 22.78 3.51
CA ASN A 132 21.63 22.91 3.60
C ASN A 132 22.03 24.37 3.90
N ARG A 133 21.42 24.93 4.95
CA ARG A 133 21.96 26.08 5.68
C ARG A 133 21.74 25.92 7.18
#